data_AF-A0A532ECI5-F1
#
_entry.id   AF-A0A532ECI5-F1
#
_cell.length_a   1.000
_cell.length_b   1.000
_cell.length_c   1.000
_cell.angle_alpha   90.00
_cell.angle_beta   90.00
_cell.angle_gamma   90.00
#
_symmetry.space_group_name_H-M   'P 1'
#
loop_
_entity.id
_entity.type
_entity.pdbx_description
1 polymer ?
#
loop_
_entity_poly.entity_id
_entity_poly.type
_entity_poly.pdbx_seq_one_letter_code
_entity_poly.pdbx_strand_id
1 'polypeptide(L)'
;MARMSLVRSLALVAMLAPGVNAMAANPDPDWPCIQRKVPQLSLGQIWSGPDLPSAAKDWSNDPTISALVEELAARRIPIAEAQKKIRDFAASLPAEQLAPKMAMLVQGMFDHMDAERSQVISGISRYAHKQLEMAAALRKEASDVDALR
;
A
#
# COMPACT_ATOMS: atom_id res chain seq x y z
N MET A 1 -37.39 -57.04 -9.38
CA MET A 1 -37.78 -56.40 -8.10
C MET A 1 -36.53 -56.16 -7.27
N ALA A 2 -36.48 -54.98 -6.66
CA ALA A 2 -35.61 -54.57 -5.55
C ALA A 2 -34.09 -54.65 -5.74
N ARG A 3 -33.49 -53.65 -6.42
CA ARG A 3 -32.20 -53.06 -6.02
C ARG A 3 -32.19 -51.56 -6.36
N MET A 4 -33.07 -50.84 -5.68
CA MET A 4 -33.10 -49.39 -5.65
C MET A 4 -32.89 -48.98 -4.19
N SER A 5 -32.16 -47.88 -3.98
CA SER A 5 -31.85 -47.25 -2.68
C SER A 5 -30.58 -47.73 -1.99
N LEU A 6 -29.41 -47.33 -2.49
CA LEU A 6 -28.19 -47.16 -1.66
C LEU A 6 -27.17 -46.25 -2.37
N VAL A 7 -27.62 -45.18 -3.04
CA VAL A 7 -26.71 -44.15 -3.57
C VAL A 7 -27.34 -42.77 -3.37
N ARG A 8 -27.64 -42.40 -2.12
CA ARG A 8 -28.17 -41.06 -1.80
C ARG A 8 -27.63 -40.42 -0.52
N SER A 9 -26.57 -40.96 0.08
CA SER A 9 -26.15 -40.50 1.41
C SER A 9 -24.65 -40.25 1.53
N LEU A 10 -24.01 -39.64 0.52
CA LEU A 10 -22.63 -39.19 0.67
C LEU A 10 -22.37 -37.87 -0.09
N ALA A 11 -23.19 -36.86 0.18
CA ALA A 11 -22.97 -35.54 -0.40
C ALA A 11 -23.50 -34.44 0.52
N LEU A 12 -23.07 -34.37 1.79
CA LEU A 12 -23.22 -33.14 2.58
C LEU A 12 -22.43 -33.11 3.92
N VAL A 13 -21.12 -33.37 3.92
CA VAL A 13 -20.26 -33.04 5.08
C VAL A 13 -18.93 -32.43 4.62
N ALA A 14 -18.99 -31.40 3.78
CA ALA A 14 -17.79 -30.66 3.35
C ALA A 14 -17.91 -29.13 3.54
N MET A 15 -19.00 -28.63 4.11
CA MET A 15 -19.26 -27.18 4.25
C MET A 15 -19.01 -26.61 5.66
N LEU A 16 -18.34 -27.35 6.54
CA LEU A 16 -18.05 -26.90 7.92
C LEU A 16 -16.56 -26.83 8.25
N ALA A 17 -15.69 -26.79 7.25
CA ALA A 17 -14.32 -26.37 7.50
C ALA A 17 -14.35 -24.85 7.79
N PRO A 18 -14.03 -24.38 9.02
CA PRO A 18 -13.78 -22.96 9.22
C PRO A 18 -12.71 -22.58 8.20
N GLY A 19 -13.00 -21.57 7.38
CA GLY A 19 -12.08 -21.12 6.34
C GLY A 19 -10.71 -20.96 6.96
N VAL A 20 -9.78 -21.85 6.59
CA VAL A 20 -8.36 -21.65 6.87
C VAL A 20 -8.04 -20.36 6.15
N ASN A 21 -7.99 -19.26 6.92
CA ASN A 21 -7.47 -18.02 6.42
C ASN A 21 -6.03 -18.35 6.04
N ALA A 22 -5.79 -18.57 4.75
CA ALA A 22 -4.47 -18.63 4.18
C ALA A 22 -3.87 -17.23 4.35
N MET A 23 -3.43 -16.93 5.58
CA MET A 23 -2.59 -15.79 5.87
C MET A 23 -1.36 -16.02 5.02
N ALA A 24 -1.19 -15.22 3.98
CA ALA A 24 0.05 -15.21 3.22
C ALA A 24 1.16 -14.95 4.24
N ALA A 25 1.96 -15.98 4.53
CA ALA A 25 3.00 -15.90 5.54
C ALA A 25 3.84 -14.66 5.27
N ASN A 26 3.96 -13.79 6.27
CA ASN A 26 4.86 -12.66 6.15
C ASN A 26 6.26 -13.19 6.47
N PRO A 27 7.19 -13.21 5.49
CA PRO A 27 8.52 -13.78 5.73
C PRO A 27 9.39 -12.89 6.64
N ASP A 28 8.97 -11.64 6.89
CA ASP A 28 9.68 -10.70 7.74
C ASP A 28 9.23 -10.86 9.21
N PRO A 29 10.06 -11.48 10.09
CA PRO A 29 9.72 -11.68 11.50
C PRO A 29 9.62 -10.37 12.28
N ASP A 30 10.21 -9.29 11.75
CA ASP A 30 10.30 -8.00 12.41
C ASP A 30 9.15 -7.05 12.03
N TRP A 31 8.24 -7.51 11.16
CA TRP A 31 7.06 -6.76 10.79
C TRP A 31 5.93 -6.93 11.82
N PRO A 32 5.47 -5.86 12.48
CA PRO A 32 4.57 -5.97 13.63
C PRO A 32 3.09 -6.17 13.27
N CYS A 33 2.72 -6.09 11.99
CA CYS A 33 1.32 -6.12 11.57
C CYS A 33 0.93 -7.50 11.02
N ILE A 34 -0.36 -7.85 11.15
CA ILE A 34 -0.95 -9.05 10.53
C ILE A 34 -0.89 -9.01 9.00
N GLN A 35 -1.00 -7.83 8.41
CA GLN A 35 -0.89 -7.63 6.97
C GLN A 35 0.55 -7.82 6.52
N ARG A 36 0.75 -8.51 5.38
CA ARG A 36 2.09 -8.68 4.78
C ARG A 36 2.77 -7.33 4.54
N LYS A 37 4.07 -7.26 4.79
CA LYS A 37 4.88 -6.11 4.45
C LYS A 37 4.95 -5.92 2.93
N VAL A 38 4.60 -4.74 2.45
CA VAL A 38 4.78 -4.31 1.05
C VAL A 38 5.65 -3.07 1.05
N PRO A 39 6.98 -3.21 0.86
CA PRO A 39 7.93 -2.10 1.01
C PRO A 39 7.75 -1.02 -0.04
N GLN A 40 7.51 -1.41 -1.28
CA GLN A 40 7.30 -0.54 -2.44
C GLN A 40 6.10 -1.02 -3.23
N LEU A 41 5.40 -0.09 -3.85
CA LEU A 41 4.32 -0.33 -4.78
C LEU A 41 4.87 -0.51 -6.20
N SER A 42 4.07 -1.13 -7.04
CA SER A 42 4.32 -1.19 -8.48
C SER A 42 3.29 -0.34 -9.21
N LEU A 43 3.76 0.56 -10.08
CA LEU A 43 2.87 1.37 -10.90
C LEU A 43 1.92 0.49 -11.73
N GLY A 44 2.42 -0.62 -12.30
CA GLY A 44 1.61 -1.54 -13.10
C GLY A 44 0.53 -2.29 -12.32
N GLN A 45 0.57 -2.27 -10.98
CA GLN A 45 -0.52 -2.82 -10.16
C GLN A 45 -1.64 -1.81 -9.90
N ILE A 46 -1.40 -0.52 -10.14
CA ILE A 46 -2.31 0.59 -9.80
C ILE A 46 -2.84 1.26 -11.08
N TRP A 47 -1.98 1.41 -12.08
CA TRP A 47 -2.29 2.09 -13.33
C TRP A 47 -2.90 1.12 -14.34
N SER A 48 -4.07 1.49 -14.87
CA SER A 48 -4.81 0.72 -15.89
C SER A 48 -4.76 1.36 -17.28
N GLY A 49 -4.05 2.47 -17.43
CA GLY A 49 -3.82 3.10 -18.73
C GLY A 49 -2.64 2.48 -19.49
N PRO A 50 -2.29 3.04 -20.66
CA PRO A 50 -1.11 2.65 -21.41
C PRO A 50 0.18 2.82 -20.60
N ASP A 51 1.22 2.10 -20.98
CA ASP A 51 2.55 2.28 -20.40
C ASP A 51 2.98 3.75 -20.49
N LEU A 52 3.46 4.29 -19.37
CA LEU A 52 3.96 5.66 -19.34
C LEU A 52 5.29 5.74 -20.11
N PRO A 53 5.50 6.77 -20.94
CA PRO A 53 6.78 6.98 -21.61
C PRO A 53 7.89 7.17 -20.56
N SER A 54 9.11 6.74 -20.88
CA SER A 54 10.27 6.85 -19.97
C SER A 54 10.51 8.29 -19.48
N ALA A 55 10.27 9.27 -20.35
CA ALA A 55 10.37 10.71 -20.03
C ALA A 55 9.41 11.17 -18.93
N ALA A 56 8.36 10.41 -18.61
CA ALA A 56 7.47 10.72 -17.49
C ALA A 56 8.21 10.71 -16.14
N LYS A 57 9.29 9.94 -16.02
CA LYS A 57 10.14 9.86 -14.81
C LYS A 57 10.85 11.17 -14.48
N ASP A 58 11.00 12.05 -15.45
CA ASP A 58 11.62 13.36 -15.28
C ASP A 58 10.62 14.43 -14.80
N TRP A 59 9.45 14.03 -14.29
CA TRP A 59 8.39 14.93 -13.82
C TRP A 59 8.88 15.99 -12.82
N SER A 60 9.85 15.66 -11.97
CA SER A 60 10.39 16.55 -10.95
C SER A 60 11.25 17.69 -11.54
N ASN A 61 11.74 17.52 -12.78
CA ASN A 61 12.46 18.56 -13.51
C ASN A 61 11.52 19.59 -14.15
N ASP A 62 10.21 19.30 -14.21
CA ASP A 62 9.20 20.25 -14.66
C ASP A 62 8.59 20.99 -13.46
N PRO A 63 8.84 22.30 -13.29
CA PRO A 63 8.35 23.03 -12.12
C PRO A 63 6.83 23.09 -12.02
N THR A 64 6.12 23.06 -13.16
CA THR A 64 4.66 23.12 -13.18
C THR A 64 4.07 21.80 -12.73
N ILE A 65 4.61 20.68 -13.23
CA ILE A 65 4.18 19.34 -12.79
C ILE A 65 4.55 19.12 -11.33
N SER A 66 5.77 19.47 -10.92
CA SER A 66 6.24 19.30 -9.55
C SER A 66 5.34 20.05 -8.54
N ALA A 67 5.01 21.31 -8.82
CA ALA A 67 4.09 22.09 -7.99
C ALA A 67 2.67 21.49 -7.95
N LEU A 68 2.17 21.01 -9.10
CA LEU A 68 0.86 20.38 -9.18
C LEU A 68 0.81 19.05 -8.41
N VAL A 69 1.88 18.25 -8.46
CA VAL A 69 1.99 17.02 -7.66
C VAL A 69 1.96 17.33 -6.17
N GLU A 70 2.75 18.31 -5.71
CA GLU A 70 2.78 18.72 -4.30
C GLU A 70 1.40 19.19 -3.82
N GLU A 71 0.72 20.00 -4.64
CA GLU A 71 -0.62 20.49 -4.31
C GLU A 71 -1.66 19.34 -4.25
N LEU A 72 -1.67 18.47 -5.25
CA LEU A 72 -2.64 17.38 -5.35
C LEU A 72 -2.39 16.25 -4.33
N ALA A 73 -1.14 16.06 -3.89
CA ALA A 73 -0.79 15.08 -2.87
C ALA A 73 -1.17 15.53 -1.45
N ALA A 74 -1.46 16.81 -1.24
CA ALA A 74 -1.84 17.32 0.07
C ALA A 74 -3.14 16.67 0.56
N ARG A 75 -3.07 15.82 1.61
CA ARG A 75 -4.20 15.03 2.16
C ARG A 75 -5.48 15.80 2.48
N ARG A 76 -5.39 17.12 2.65
CA ARG A 76 -6.52 18.00 2.94
C ARG A 76 -7.35 18.39 1.72
N ILE A 77 -6.84 18.18 0.50
CA ILE A 77 -7.56 18.57 -0.72
C ILE A 77 -8.74 17.62 -0.95
N PRO A 78 -9.98 18.12 -1.10
CA PRO A 78 -11.10 17.28 -1.49
C PRO A 78 -10.85 16.66 -2.88
N ILE A 79 -11.21 15.39 -3.07
CA ILE A 79 -11.01 14.69 -4.34
C ILE A 79 -11.68 15.43 -5.52
N ALA A 80 -12.87 16.01 -5.31
CA ALA A 80 -13.55 16.78 -6.34
C ALA A 80 -12.75 18.03 -6.78
N GLU A 81 -12.05 18.67 -5.85
CA GLU A 81 -11.18 19.81 -6.12
C GLU A 81 -9.91 19.36 -6.86
N ALA A 82 -9.26 18.28 -6.40
CA ALA A 82 -8.12 17.68 -7.08
C ALA A 82 -8.45 17.32 -8.54
N GLN A 83 -9.58 16.66 -8.77
CA GLN A 83 -10.07 16.33 -10.11
C GLN A 83 -10.31 17.58 -10.96
N LYS A 84 -10.82 18.67 -10.36
CA LYS A 84 -11.00 19.94 -11.07
C LYS A 84 -9.67 20.53 -11.49
N LYS A 85 -8.68 20.60 -10.58
CA LYS A 85 -7.33 21.12 -10.88
C LYS A 85 -6.66 20.32 -12.01
N ILE A 86 -6.80 19.00 -12.00
CA ILE A 86 -6.27 18.13 -13.08
C ILE A 86 -6.94 18.46 -14.43
N ARG A 87 -8.27 18.63 -14.46
CA ARG A 87 -9.00 18.99 -15.69
C ARG A 87 -8.62 20.38 -16.19
N ASP A 88 -8.53 21.35 -15.29
CA ASP A 88 -8.15 22.73 -15.64
C ASP A 88 -6.72 22.77 -16.19
N PHE A 89 -5.79 22.04 -15.56
CA PHE A 89 -4.43 21.87 -16.07
C PHE A 89 -4.43 21.25 -17.47
N ALA A 90 -5.12 20.13 -17.67
CA ALA A 90 -5.23 19.49 -18.97
C ALA A 90 -5.81 20.42 -20.05
N ALA A 91 -6.83 21.20 -19.72
CA ALA A 91 -7.46 22.15 -20.64
C ALA A 91 -6.56 23.35 -20.98
N SER A 92 -5.59 23.67 -20.13
CA SER A 92 -4.64 24.76 -20.36
C SER A 92 -3.50 24.39 -21.32
N LEU A 93 -3.31 23.10 -21.59
CA LEU A 93 -2.19 22.60 -22.39
C LEU A 93 -2.48 22.61 -23.90
N PRO A 94 -1.48 22.91 -24.73
CA PRO A 94 -1.53 22.59 -26.16
C PRO A 94 -1.72 21.08 -26.39
N ALA A 95 -2.36 20.71 -27.50
CA ALA A 95 -2.72 19.33 -27.80
C ALA A 95 -1.50 18.39 -27.81
N GLU A 96 -0.37 18.86 -28.32
CA GLU A 96 0.90 18.13 -28.37
C GLU A 96 1.56 17.94 -26.99
N GLN A 97 1.21 18.76 -26.00
CA GLN A 97 1.75 18.68 -24.64
C GLN A 97 0.84 17.91 -23.68
N LEU A 98 -0.43 17.73 -24.02
CA LEU A 98 -1.42 17.09 -23.14
C LEU A 98 -0.96 15.70 -22.68
N ALA A 99 -0.71 14.79 -23.62
CA ALA A 99 -0.30 13.43 -23.30
C ALA A 99 1.00 13.34 -22.47
N PRO A 100 2.13 13.98 -22.85
CA PRO A 100 3.36 13.88 -22.08
C PRO A 100 3.24 14.50 -20.68
N LYS A 101 2.58 15.66 -20.54
CA LYS A 101 2.40 16.31 -19.24
C LYS A 101 1.49 15.50 -18.31
N MET A 102 0.42 14.91 -18.85
CA MET A 102 -0.45 14.04 -18.06
C MET A 102 0.25 12.75 -17.63
N ALA A 103 1.13 12.19 -18.48
CA ALA A 103 1.97 11.06 -18.08
C ALA A 103 2.95 11.43 -16.95
N MET A 104 3.60 12.58 -17.03
CA MET A 104 4.46 13.10 -15.95
C MET A 104 3.66 13.28 -14.66
N LEU A 105 2.43 13.80 -14.73
CA LEU A 105 1.58 13.98 -13.55
C LEU A 105 1.21 12.65 -12.87
N VAL A 106 0.86 11.62 -13.64
CA VAL A 106 0.58 10.28 -13.11
C VAL A 106 1.83 9.68 -12.47
N GLN A 107 2.97 9.74 -13.16
CA GLN A 107 4.24 9.25 -12.64
C GLN A 107 4.62 9.96 -11.34
N GLY A 108 4.51 11.29 -11.29
CA GLY A 108 4.84 12.07 -10.11
C GLY A 108 3.92 11.81 -8.92
N MET A 109 2.62 11.65 -9.16
CA MET A 109 1.67 11.28 -8.10
C MET A 109 1.98 9.89 -7.53
N PHE A 110 2.32 8.94 -8.39
CA PHE A 110 2.73 7.60 -7.96
C PHE A 110 4.03 7.63 -7.15
N ASP A 111 5.07 8.30 -7.65
CA ASP A 111 6.38 8.38 -6.99
C ASP A 111 6.26 9.05 -5.62
N HIS A 112 5.46 10.14 -5.54
CA HIS A 112 5.21 10.82 -4.26
C HIS A 112 4.53 9.90 -3.25
N MET A 113 3.44 9.23 -3.66
CA MET A 113 2.70 8.31 -2.79
C MET A 113 3.56 7.12 -2.34
N ASP A 114 4.33 6.51 -3.25
CA ASP A 114 5.18 5.37 -2.94
C ASP A 114 6.32 5.75 -1.99
N ALA A 115 6.90 6.94 -2.15
CA ALA A 115 7.93 7.47 -1.26
C ALA A 115 7.38 7.70 0.17
N GLU A 116 6.23 8.37 0.30
CA GLU A 116 5.58 8.55 1.61
C GLU A 116 5.28 7.20 2.28
N ARG A 117 4.71 6.26 1.50
CA ARG A 117 4.38 4.93 2.00
C ARG A 117 5.63 4.19 2.45
N SER A 118 6.69 4.19 1.67
CA SER A 118 7.96 3.56 2.00
C SER A 118 8.53 4.11 3.32
N GLN A 119 8.43 5.43 3.51
CA GLN A 119 8.85 6.07 4.75
C GLN A 119 8.02 5.60 5.95
N VAL A 120 6.69 5.57 5.83
CA VAL A 120 5.78 5.08 6.90
C VAL A 120 6.04 3.61 7.22
N ILE A 121 6.10 2.75 6.20
CA ILE A 121 6.35 1.31 6.36
C ILE A 121 7.69 1.08 7.07
N SER A 122 8.77 1.76 6.64
CA SER A 122 10.06 1.64 7.33
C SER A 122 10.00 2.16 8.77
N GLY A 123 9.23 3.22 9.03
CA GLY A 123 9.03 3.80 10.35
C GLY A 123 8.32 2.84 11.32
N ILE A 124 7.29 2.14 10.84
CA ILE A 124 6.57 1.12 11.61
C ILE A 124 7.52 0.02 12.08
N SER A 125 8.34 -0.52 11.17
CA SER A 125 9.36 -1.52 11.52
C SER A 125 10.30 -0.97 12.59
N ARG A 126 10.92 0.19 12.37
CA ARG A 126 11.87 0.78 13.35
C ARG A 126 11.22 0.99 14.72
N TYR A 127 9.99 1.52 14.75
CA TYR A 127 9.28 1.78 15.98
C TYR A 127 8.97 0.47 16.74
N ALA A 128 8.51 -0.57 16.05
CA ALA A 128 8.22 -1.87 16.68
C ALA A 128 9.44 -2.51 17.32
N HIS A 129 10.60 -2.48 16.65
CA HIS A 129 11.86 -2.96 17.26
C HIS A 129 12.17 -2.22 18.56
N LYS A 130 12.04 -0.89 18.58
CA LYS A 130 12.26 -0.10 19.79
C LYS A 130 11.27 -0.41 20.91
N GLN A 131 10.02 -0.73 20.59
CA GLN A 131 9.05 -1.18 21.58
C GLN A 131 9.42 -2.53 22.19
N LEU A 132 9.94 -3.47 21.38
CA LEU A 132 10.41 -4.78 21.87
C LEU A 132 11.64 -4.65 22.77
N GLU A 133 12.63 -3.85 22.37
CA GLU A 133 13.82 -3.56 23.17
C GLU A 133 13.44 -2.93 24.52
N MET A 134 12.57 -1.92 24.50
CA MET A 134 12.10 -1.25 25.71
C MET A 134 11.35 -2.20 26.63
N ALA A 135 10.46 -3.03 26.08
CA ALA A 135 9.72 -4.03 26.87
C ALA A 135 10.66 -5.07 27.49
N ALA A 136 11.72 -5.47 26.80
CA ALA A 136 12.74 -6.38 27.36
C ALA A 136 13.50 -5.72 28.51
N ALA A 137 13.89 -4.45 28.37
CA ALA A 137 14.54 -3.68 29.43
C ALA A 137 13.63 -3.55 30.67
N LEU A 138 12.36 -3.17 30.50
CA LEU A 138 11.41 -3.05 31.60
C LEU A 138 11.21 -4.37 32.35
N ARG A 139 11.16 -5.51 31.64
CA ARG A 139 11.08 -6.83 32.27
C ARG A 139 12.33 -7.17 33.08
N LYS A 140 13.51 -6.80 32.58
CA LYS A 140 14.78 -7.00 33.29
C LYS A 140 14.79 -6.17 34.59
N GLU A 141 14.52 -4.87 34.51
CA GLU A 141 14.48 -3.99 35.68
C GLU A 141 13.45 -4.45 36.72
N ALA A 142 12.27 -4.90 36.28
CA ALA A 142 11.26 -5.46 37.18
C ALA A 142 11.76 -6.73 37.90
N SER A 143 12.48 -7.60 37.20
CA SER A 143 13.09 -8.80 37.80
C SER A 143 14.19 -8.44 38.80
N ASP A 144 15.01 -7.44 38.49
CA ASP A 144 16.10 -7.00 39.36
C ASP A 144 15.56 -6.40 40.65
N VAL A 145 14.46 -5.64 40.59
CA VAL A 145 13.76 -5.11 41.78
C VAL A 145 13.13 -6.23 42.61
N ASP A 146 12.52 -7.24 41.97
CA ASP A 146 11.89 -8.36 42.69
C ASP A 146 12.91 -9.19 43.47
N ALA A 147 14.12 -9.37 42.92
CA ALA A 147 15.23 -10.07 43.56
C ALA A 147 15.78 -9.37 44.83
N LEU A 148 15.41 -8.11 45.08
CA LEU A 148 15.81 -7.36 46.28
C LEU A 148 14.80 -7.48 47.44
N ARG A 149 13.65 -8.12 47.22
CA ARG A 149 12.61 -8.35 48.25
C ARG A 149 12.87 -9.63 49.02
#